data_AF-A0A0C4EJJ6-F1
#
_entry.id   AF-A0A0C4EJJ6-F1
#
_cell.length_a   1.000
_cell.length_b   1.000
_cell.length_c   1.000
_cell.angle_alpha   90.00
_cell.angle_beta   90.00
_cell.angle_gamma   90.00
#
_symmetry.space_group_name_H-M   'P 1'
#
loop_
_entity.id
_entity.type
_entity.pdbx_description
1 polymer ?
#
loop_
_entity_poly.entity_id
_entity_poly.type
_entity_poly.pdbx_seq_one_letter_code
_entity_poly.pdbx_strand_id
1 'polypeptide(L)'
;MFTADFGCLQFIDNSFTLTSIILDQIGVVFVPSAAFINHSCTPNAVVVFPEGGEGAGSTAGKEWVKVIAIKPIEPGEEILTSYIDSAGTRQERRNELVKRYKFVCDCQACQSESNDQQVDPREALKCPKCTNWFSIGPKRPNAPDSCNISSPAFEMSSPGGSRPDAGPSSSKRAVRKEIACPHCGFSRLIDVEGQRSAIKKSGKALDPAKEPAKAAYYAEKAMEWFQSKLSPFTFGPGFYPILDLRRMRMASYLMRSQKSNLSQATSDVQQILTGVHEVYGVGHPSSVVTRSVIAQVYGYMCASTVDAETKPTNARQIKLELQLFENLRANQAAALDEARIGFGAVHGGGRLGRSIARSIELTEREIIALRSLLQSSAT
;
A
#
# COMPACT_ATOMS: atom_id res chain seq x y z
N MET A 1 -9.99 26.84 -32.73
CA MET A 1 -9.50 25.46 -32.53
C MET A 1 -8.81 25.34 -31.16
N PHE A 2 -9.53 25.62 -30.06
CA PHE A 2 -9.01 25.58 -28.67
C PHE A 2 -10.03 25.03 -27.66
N THR A 3 -11.19 24.55 -28.12
CA THR A 3 -12.30 24.10 -27.25
C THR A 3 -12.26 22.59 -26.96
N ALA A 4 -11.55 21.80 -27.77
CA ALA A 4 -11.45 20.35 -27.57
C ALA A 4 -10.54 19.98 -26.38
N ASP A 5 -9.46 20.73 -26.15
CA ASP A 5 -8.51 20.44 -25.06
C ASP A 5 -9.08 20.78 -23.67
N PHE A 6 -9.91 21.82 -23.56
CA PHE A 6 -10.55 22.19 -22.28
C PHE A 6 -11.57 21.16 -21.80
N GLY A 7 -12.38 20.59 -22.70
CA GLY A 7 -13.35 19.55 -22.36
C GLY A 7 -12.70 18.21 -21.99
N CYS A 8 -11.59 17.86 -22.64
CA CYS A 8 -10.85 16.63 -22.37
C CYS A 8 -10.13 16.69 -21.00
N LEU A 9 -9.55 17.83 -20.65
CA LEU A 9 -8.93 18.06 -19.33
C LEU A 9 -9.96 17.96 -18.19
N GLN A 10 -11.14 18.58 -18.34
CA GLN A 10 -12.21 18.48 -17.35
C GLN A 10 -12.68 17.04 -17.14
N PHE A 11 -12.75 16.23 -18.20
CA PHE A 11 -13.11 14.82 -18.06
C PHE A 11 -12.05 14.03 -17.28
N ILE A 12 -10.77 14.17 -17.64
CA ILE A 12 -9.68 13.39 -17.03
C ILE A 12 -9.48 13.76 -15.55
N ASP A 13 -9.57 15.04 -15.20
CA ASP A 13 -9.35 15.52 -13.84
C ASP A 13 -10.52 15.16 -12.91
N ASN A 14 -11.73 14.99 -13.44
CA ASN A 14 -12.91 14.62 -12.65
C ASN A 14 -13.30 13.14 -12.79
N SER A 15 -12.45 12.33 -13.42
CA SER A 15 -12.67 10.90 -13.61
C SER A 15 -12.07 10.07 -12.47
N PHE A 16 -12.72 8.95 -12.18
CA PHE A 16 -12.30 7.95 -11.22
C PHE A 16 -11.78 6.72 -11.94
N THR A 17 -10.74 6.09 -11.39
CA THR A 17 -10.30 4.78 -11.84
C THR A 17 -11.37 3.75 -11.47
N LEU A 18 -11.95 3.08 -12.47
CA LEU A 18 -12.86 1.97 -12.25
C LEU A 18 -12.05 0.73 -11.86
N THR A 19 -12.42 0.07 -10.76
CA THR A 19 -11.65 -1.05 -10.22
C THR A 19 -12.43 -2.36 -10.10
N SER A 20 -11.69 -3.46 -10.11
CA SER A 20 -12.16 -4.76 -9.62
C SER A 20 -12.38 -4.74 -8.10
N ILE A 21 -12.85 -5.86 -7.54
CA ILE A 21 -13.04 -6.03 -6.08
C ILE A 21 -11.73 -6.15 -5.30
N ILE A 22 -10.62 -6.36 -5.99
CA ILE A 22 -9.26 -6.39 -5.44
C ILE A 22 -8.45 -5.16 -5.86
N LEU A 23 -9.14 -4.12 -6.35
CA LEU A 23 -8.59 -2.82 -6.75
C LEU A 23 -7.74 -2.82 -8.03
N ASP A 24 -7.81 -3.86 -8.85
CA ASP A 24 -7.18 -3.82 -10.18
C ASP A 24 -7.88 -2.77 -11.04
N GLN A 25 -7.11 -1.96 -11.75
CA GLN A 25 -7.66 -1.00 -12.71
C GLN A 25 -8.26 -1.75 -13.90
N ILE A 26 -9.57 -1.60 -14.10
CA ILE A 26 -10.29 -2.18 -15.25
C ILE A 26 -10.78 -1.10 -16.22
N GLY A 27 -10.79 0.17 -15.82
CA GLY A 27 -11.19 1.27 -16.68
C GLY A 27 -11.18 2.64 -16.01
N VAL A 28 -11.91 3.58 -16.60
CA VAL A 28 -12.10 4.95 -16.11
C VAL A 28 -13.60 5.25 -16.16
N VAL A 29 -14.10 5.94 -15.14
CA VAL A 29 -15.51 6.31 -15.05
C VAL A 29 -15.69 7.74 -14.56
N PHE A 30 -16.71 8.42 -15.07
CA PHE A 30 -17.07 9.76 -14.64
C PHE A 30 -18.31 9.71 -13.75
N VAL A 31 -18.19 10.23 -12.54
CA VAL A 31 -19.27 10.25 -11.53
C VAL A 31 -19.45 11.69 -11.06
N PRO A 32 -20.31 12.49 -11.73
CA PRO A 32 -20.41 13.93 -11.49
C PRO A 32 -20.63 14.31 -10.02
N SER A 33 -21.47 13.56 -9.29
CA SER A 33 -21.75 13.83 -7.88
C SER A 33 -20.53 13.62 -6.97
N ALA A 34 -19.71 12.60 -7.25
CA ALA A 34 -18.51 12.33 -6.48
C ALA A 34 -17.35 13.28 -6.86
N ALA A 35 -17.36 13.86 -8.06
CA ALA A 35 -16.33 14.77 -8.53
C ALA A 35 -16.27 16.10 -7.74
N PHE A 36 -17.31 16.45 -6.99
CA PHE A 36 -17.31 17.62 -6.10
C PHE A 36 -16.54 17.41 -4.78
N ILE A 37 -16.13 16.18 -4.47
CA ILE A 37 -15.47 15.86 -3.20
C ILE A 37 -14.00 16.27 -3.26
N ASN A 38 -13.55 17.06 -2.30
CA ASN A 38 -12.18 17.56 -2.24
C ASN A 38 -11.15 16.50 -1.81
N HIS A 39 -9.88 16.83 -1.99
CA HIS A 39 -8.75 15.95 -1.71
C HIS A 39 -8.25 16.02 -0.26
N SER A 40 -7.91 14.88 0.31
CA SER A 40 -6.97 14.76 1.43
C SER A 40 -6.09 13.51 1.27
N CYS A 41 -4.81 13.60 1.66
CA CYS A 41 -3.93 12.43 1.73
C CYS A 41 -4.30 11.50 2.91
N THR A 42 -5.11 12.00 3.86
CA THR A 42 -5.69 11.26 4.98
C THR A 42 -7.22 11.36 4.95
N PRO A 43 -7.87 10.83 3.90
CA PRO A 43 -9.29 11.05 3.65
C PRO A 43 -10.18 10.46 4.77
N ASN A 44 -11.42 10.95 4.86
CA ASN A 44 -12.46 10.39 5.72
C ASN A 44 -13.53 9.61 4.92
N ALA A 45 -13.51 9.70 3.59
CA ALA A 45 -14.34 8.90 2.70
C ALA A 45 -13.57 8.35 1.49
N VAL A 46 -14.13 7.32 0.86
CA VAL A 46 -13.57 6.67 -0.34
C VAL A 46 -14.65 6.44 -1.39
N VAL A 47 -14.28 6.55 -2.67
CA VAL A 47 -15.12 6.14 -3.79
C VAL A 47 -14.79 4.69 -4.14
N VAL A 48 -15.79 3.81 -4.13
CA VAL A 48 -15.61 2.37 -4.33
C VAL A 48 -16.67 1.76 -5.23
N PHE A 49 -16.35 0.56 -5.73
CA PHE A 49 -17.21 -0.27 -6.58
C PHE A 49 -17.45 -1.62 -5.87
N PRO A 50 -18.40 -1.72 -4.92
CA PRO A 50 -18.52 -2.88 -4.03
C PRO A 50 -18.75 -4.21 -4.75
N GLU A 51 -19.42 -4.16 -5.90
CA GLU A 51 -19.70 -5.35 -6.72
C GLU A 51 -18.63 -5.59 -7.79
N GLY A 52 -17.52 -4.84 -7.76
CA GLY A 52 -16.60 -4.71 -8.88
C GLY A 52 -17.21 -3.85 -9.99
N GLY A 53 -16.37 -3.17 -10.76
CA GLY A 53 -16.85 -2.36 -11.88
C GLY A 53 -17.49 -3.13 -13.05
N GLU A 54 -17.68 -4.44 -12.91
CA GLU A 54 -18.46 -5.27 -13.84
C GLU A 54 -19.92 -4.78 -13.86
N GLY A 55 -20.36 -4.23 -14.99
CA GLY A 55 -21.71 -3.64 -15.14
C GLY A 55 -21.77 -2.13 -14.91
N ALA A 56 -20.63 -1.45 -14.71
CA ALA A 56 -20.57 0.00 -14.75
C ALA A 56 -21.13 0.53 -16.07
N GLY A 57 -22.09 1.46 -16.00
CA GLY A 57 -22.78 2.01 -17.17
C GLY A 57 -24.03 1.25 -17.62
N SER A 58 -24.41 0.13 -16.98
CA SER A 58 -25.70 -0.51 -17.24
C SER A 58 -26.84 0.24 -16.53
N THR A 59 -27.92 0.51 -17.26
CA THR A 59 -29.18 1.09 -16.75
C THR A 59 -30.01 0.10 -15.91
N ALA A 60 -29.58 -1.16 -15.79
CA ALA A 60 -30.31 -2.22 -15.11
C ALA A 60 -30.27 -2.18 -13.56
N GLY A 61 -30.03 -1.01 -12.96
CA GLY A 61 -30.42 -0.74 -11.57
C GLY A 61 -29.49 -1.28 -10.47
N LYS A 62 -28.16 -1.19 -10.62
CA LYS A 62 -27.24 -1.39 -9.48
C LYS A 62 -26.53 -0.08 -9.15
N GLU A 63 -26.46 0.25 -7.86
CA GLU A 63 -25.53 1.26 -7.32
C GLU A 63 -24.09 0.71 -7.45
N TRP A 64 -23.55 0.80 -8.67
CA TRP A 64 -22.23 0.27 -9.00
C TRP A 64 -21.09 1.09 -8.40
N VAL A 65 -21.35 2.35 -8.01
CA VAL A 65 -20.42 3.24 -7.30
C VAL A 65 -21.02 3.70 -5.99
N LYS A 66 -20.18 3.79 -4.94
CA LYS A 66 -20.53 4.34 -3.63
C LYS A 66 -19.44 5.27 -3.11
N VAL A 67 -19.85 6.29 -2.36
CA VAL A 67 -18.97 7.07 -1.49
C VAL A 67 -19.20 6.58 -0.07
N ILE A 68 -18.15 6.09 0.59
CA ILE A 68 -18.26 5.43 1.89
C ILE A 68 -17.34 6.13 2.88
N ALA A 69 -17.90 6.48 4.05
CA ALA A 69 -17.12 6.97 5.17
C ALA A 69 -16.24 5.84 5.74
N ILE A 70 -14.96 6.12 5.88
CA ILE A 70 -13.95 5.21 6.48
C ILE A 70 -13.48 5.71 7.86
N LYS A 71 -14.02 6.85 8.31
CA LYS A 71 -13.84 7.45 9.62
C LYS A 71 -15.19 8.03 10.07
N PRO A 72 -15.41 8.26 11.38
CA PRO A 72 -16.49 9.12 11.84
C PRO A 72 -16.40 10.49 11.16
N ILE A 73 -17.55 11.05 10.77
CA ILE A 73 -17.67 12.38 10.14
C ILE A 73 -18.73 13.14 10.93
N GLU A 74 -18.33 14.21 11.61
CA GLU A 74 -19.24 15.02 12.42
C GLU A 74 -20.04 16.02 11.55
N PRO A 75 -21.23 16.48 11.99
CA PRO A 75 -21.98 17.50 11.26
C PRO A 75 -21.15 18.77 11.01
N GLY A 76 -21.03 19.16 9.74
CA GLY A 76 -20.21 20.31 9.32
C GLY A 76 -18.76 19.97 8.97
N GLU A 77 -18.30 18.74 9.22
CA GLU A 77 -17.00 18.27 8.72
C GLU A 77 -17.07 18.02 7.21
N GLU A 78 -16.03 18.45 6.49
CA GLU A 78 -15.94 18.25 5.05
C GLU A 78 -15.69 16.78 4.70
N ILE A 79 -16.42 16.26 3.72
CA ILE A 79 -16.15 14.93 3.16
C ILE A 79 -14.97 15.05 2.19
N LEU A 80 -13.93 14.25 2.43
CA LEU A 80 -12.67 14.30 1.68
C LEU A 80 -12.29 12.89 1.21
N THR A 81 -11.86 12.79 -0.06
CA THR A 81 -11.35 11.56 -0.69
C THR A 81 -9.88 11.74 -1.10
N SER A 82 -9.19 10.67 -1.49
CA SER A 82 -7.86 10.79 -2.10
C SER A 82 -7.96 10.75 -3.62
N TYR A 83 -7.30 11.68 -4.31
CA TYR A 83 -7.25 11.74 -5.78
C TYR A 83 -6.11 10.89 -6.35
N ILE A 84 -5.18 10.51 -5.48
CA ILE A 84 -3.92 9.85 -5.79
C ILE A 84 -3.71 8.69 -4.81
N ASP A 85 -2.72 7.84 -5.06
CA ASP A 85 -2.30 6.87 -4.05
C ASP A 85 -1.61 7.57 -2.87
N SER A 86 -2.15 7.36 -1.67
CA SER A 86 -1.61 7.94 -0.44
C SER A 86 -0.30 7.29 0.04
N ALA A 87 0.18 6.18 -0.55
CA ALA A 87 1.41 5.53 -0.10
C ALA A 87 2.71 6.30 -0.39
N GLY A 88 2.74 7.13 -1.43
CA GLY A 88 3.95 7.88 -1.82
C GLY A 88 4.44 8.87 -0.76
N THR A 89 5.69 9.32 -0.87
CA THR A 89 6.26 10.36 0.02
C THR A 89 5.50 11.68 -0.07
N ARG A 90 5.64 12.58 0.92
CA ARG A 90 4.99 13.91 0.87
C ARG A 90 5.31 14.67 -0.41
N GLN A 91 6.56 14.59 -0.86
CA GLN A 91 7.01 15.25 -2.08
C GLN A 91 6.37 14.64 -3.33
N GLU A 92 6.29 13.31 -3.43
CA GLU A 92 5.66 12.64 -4.56
C GLU A 92 4.17 12.97 -4.65
N ARG A 93 3.45 12.90 -3.52
CA ARG A 93 2.03 13.25 -3.45
C ARG A 93 1.78 14.69 -3.91
N ARG A 94 2.53 15.66 -3.38
CA ARG A 94 2.42 17.07 -3.79
C ARG A 94 2.77 17.30 -5.26
N ASN A 95 3.82 16.66 -5.76
CA ASN A 95 4.21 16.76 -7.16
C ASN A 95 3.11 16.24 -8.09
N GLU A 96 2.48 15.11 -7.74
CA GLU A 96 1.37 14.55 -8.53
C GLU A 96 0.15 15.48 -8.52
N LEU A 97 -0.23 16.00 -7.35
CA LEU A 97 -1.37 16.92 -7.21
C LEU A 97 -1.14 18.24 -7.95
N VAL A 98 0.04 18.85 -7.86
CA VAL A 98 0.39 20.06 -8.62
C VAL A 98 0.39 19.77 -10.12
N LYS A 99 0.95 18.63 -10.54
CA LYS A 99 1.05 18.28 -11.95
C LYS A 99 -0.31 18.03 -12.57
N ARG A 100 -1.19 17.29 -11.91
CA ARG A 100 -2.50 16.88 -12.45
C ARG A 100 -3.59 17.89 -12.09
N TYR A 101 -3.78 18.17 -10.81
CA TYR A 101 -4.90 18.93 -10.26
C TYR A 101 -4.60 20.41 -9.97
N LYS A 102 -3.37 20.87 -10.22
CA LYS A 102 -2.96 22.29 -10.16
C LYS A 102 -3.10 22.95 -8.78
N PHE A 103 -3.04 22.18 -7.69
CA PHE A 103 -3.03 22.72 -6.33
C PHE A 103 -1.94 22.07 -5.47
N VAL A 104 -1.57 22.75 -4.38
CA VAL A 104 -0.65 22.23 -3.37
C VAL A 104 -1.46 21.76 -2.17
N CYS A 105 -1.36 20.47 -1.83
CA CYS A 105 -2.06 19.93 -0.68
C CYS A 105 -1.45 20.40 0.66
N ASP A 106 -2.34 20.79 1.56
CA ASP A 106 -2.11 21.28 2.91
C ASP A 106 -2.87 20.47 3.97
N CYS A 107 -3.33 19.25 3.67
CA CYS A 107 -3.92 18.36 4.68
C CYS A 107 -2.90 18.00 5.78
N GLN A 108 -3.35 17.45 6.91
CA GLN A 108 -2.48 17.11 8.05
C GLN A 108 -1.22 16.31 7.66
N ALA A 109 -1.33 15.29 6.81
CA ALA A 109 -0.18 14.50 6.36
C ALA A 109 0.76 15.26 5.39
N CYS A 110 0.32 16.39 4.84
CA CYS A 110 1.11 17.26 3.99
C CYS A 110 1.55 18.54 4.69
N GLN A 111 1.08 18.85 5.90
CA GLN A 111 1.63 19.93 6.71
C GLN A 111 2.96 19.49 7.31
N SER A 112 3.97 20.36 7.24
CA SER A 112 5.24 20.12 7.93
C SER A 112 5.01 20.46 9.38
N GLU A 113 4.87 19.44 10.22
CA GLU A 113 5.16 19.44 11.67
C GLU A 113 5.33 20.85 12.26
N SER A 114 4.23 21.50 12.63
CA SER A 114 4.27 22.62 13.59
C SER A 114 4.59 22.12 15.00
N ASN A 115 4.47 20.80 15.25
CA ASN A 115 4.89 20.13 16.48
C ASN A 115 5.89 19.02 16.15
N ASP A 116 7.06 19.02 16.80
CA ASP A 116 8.23 18.15 16.56
C ASP A 116 8.02 16.66 16.96
N GLN A 117 6.83 16.07 16.77
CA GLN A 117 6.49 14.76 17.33
C GLN A 117 5.82 13.75 16.39
N GLN A 118 5.28 14.12 15.21
CA GLN A 118 4.54 13.17 14.36
C GLN A 118 5.34 12.79 13.10
N VAL A 119 6.09 11.70 13.23
CA VAL A 119 6.79 11.07 12.11
C VAL A 119 5.77 10.56 11.06
N ASP A 120 5.84 11.05 9.82
CA ASP A 120 5.02 10.50 8.72
C ASP A 120 5.43 9.03 8.51
N PRO A 121 4.51 8.05 8.66
CA PRO A 121 4.82 6.63 8.53
C PRO A 121 5.43 6.27 7.17
N ARG A 122 5.12 7.04 6.12
CA ARG A 122 5.63 6.84 4.75
C ARG A 122 7.11 7.16 4.61
N GLU A 123 7.67 7.92 5.55
CA GLU A 123 9.06 8.37 5.52
C GLU A 123 9.80 8.04 6.84
N ALA A 124 9.20 7.20 7.69
CA ALA A 124 9.69 6.86 9.02
C ALA A 124 10.95 5.99 9.01
N LEU A 125 12.03 6.51 9.62
CA LEU A 125 13.26 5.79 9.89
C LEU A 125 13.55 5.74 11.40
N LYS A 126 14.05 4.60 11.88
CA LYS A 126 14.56 4.45 13.24
C LYS A 126 16.07 4.68 13.26
N CYS A 127 16.53 5.59 14.11
CA CYS A 127 17.96 5.85 14.28
C CYS A 127 18.65 4.68 15.01
N PRO A 128 19.78 4.15 14.50
CA PRO A 128 20.51 3.08 15.18
C PRO A 128 21.25 3.55 16.45
N LYS A 129 21.51 4.86 16.58
CA LYS A 129 22.25 5.43 17.73
C LYS A 129 21.33 5.75 18.90
N CYS A 130 20.26 6.52 18.66
CA CYS A 130 19.35 6.95 19.73
C CYS A 130 18.00 6.24 19.74
N THR A 131 17.73 5.35 18.77
CA THR A 131 16.49 4.57 18.63
C THR A 131 15.20 5.37 18.38
N ASN A 132 15.28 6.70 18.32
CA ASN A 132 14.15 7.57 17.98
C ASN A 132 13.76 7.44 16.49
N TRP A 133 12.46 7.56 16.24
CA TRP A 133 11.88 7.68 14.90
C TRP A 133 12.03 9.11 14.37
N PHE A 134 12.24 9.25 13.06
CA PHE A 134 12.28 10.53 12.35
C PHE A 134 11.93 10.37 10.86
N SER A 135 11.50 11.45 10.19
CA SER A 135 11.18 11.45 8.76
C SER A 135 12.31 12.05 7.90
N ILE A 136 12.40 11.60 6.64
CA ILE A 136 13.36 12.13 5.63
C ILE A 136 12.85 13.46 5.02
N GLY A 137 12.63 14.47 5.86
CA GLY A 137 12.17 15.81 5.42
C GLY A 137 13.30 16.84 5.36
N PRO A 138 13.17 17.93 4.58
CA PRO A 138 14.08 19.07 4.72
C PRO A 138 14.07 19.57 6.17
N LYS A 139 15.26 19.79 6.75
CA LYS A 139 15.38 20.47 8.05
C LYS A 139 14.66 21.82 7.97
N ARG A 140 13.99 22.23 9.05
CA ARG A 140 13.53 23.62 9.22
C ARG A 140 14.74 24.55 8.97
N PRO A 141 14.61 25.61 8.15
CA PRO A 141 15.61 26.68 8.09
C PRO A 141 15.44 27.59 9.31
N ASN A 142 15.70 27.08 10.50
CA ASN A 142 15.84 27.89 11.72
C ASN A 142 17.06 27.39 12.49
N ALA A 143 18.22 27.51 11.85
CA ALA A 143 19.44 27.94 12.52
C ALA A 143 19.80 29.28 11.86
N PRO A 144 20.13 30.34 12.62
CA PRO A 144 20.57 31.56 12.00
C PRO A 144 21.95 31.28 11.40
N ASP A 145 22.05 31.36 10.08
CA ASP A 145 23.22 31.96 9.44
C ASP A 145 22.86 32.31 7.99
N SER A 146 23.11 33.58 7.70
CA SER A 146 23.02 34.27 6.43
C SER A 146 23.52 33.46 5.23
N CYS A 147 22.77 33.47 4.12
CA CYS A 147 23.26 33.90 2.79
C CYS A 147 22.19 33.69 1.69
N ASN A 148 21.74 34.82 1.14
CA ASN A 148 21.27 35.10 -0.22
C ASN A 148 20.43 34.05 -0.98
N ILE A 149 19.14 34.37 -1.08
CA ILE A 149 18.23 33.85 -2.10
C ILE A 149 18.59 34.51 -3.44
N SER A 150 19.03 33.70 -4.39
CA SER A 150 18.83 33.95 -5.82
C SER A 150 18.17 32.72 -6.43
N SER A 151 16.88 32.84 -6.72
CA SER A 151 16.07 31.87 -7.46
C SER A 151 16.67 31.63 -8.86
N PRO A 152 16.70 30.40 -9.40
CA PRO A 152 16.83 30.22 -10.83
C PRO A 152 15.45 30.21 -11.48
N ALA A 153 15.25 31.16 -12.38
CA ALA A 153 14.19 31.17 -13.37
C ALA A 153 14.29 29.91 -14.26
N PHE A 154 13.14 29.32 -14.57
CA PHE A 154 13.00 28.25 -15.55
C PHE A 154 13.08 28.86 -16.96
N GLU A 155 14.22 28.76 -17.63
CA GLU A 155 14.29 29.05 -19.07
C GLU A 155 13.95 27.80 -19.89
N MET A 156 12.92 27.95 -20.73
CA MET A 156 12.59 27.01 -21.80
C MET A 156 13.48 27.26 -23.00
N SER A 157 14.04 26.20 -23.60
CA SER A 157 14.60 26.27 -24.95
C SER A 157 14.21 25.04 -25.79
N SER A 158 13.73 25.35 -26.99
CA SER A 158 13.27 24.46 -28.08
C SER A 158 14.42 24.00 -28.99
N PRO A 159 14.21 23.07 -29.95
CA PRO A 159 15.24 22.13 -30.39
C PRO A 159 16.00 22.58 -31.65
N GLY A 160 17.32 22.37 -31.67
CA GLY A 160 18.16 22.43 -32.86
C GLY A 160 18.96 21.15 -33.02
N GLY A 161 18.86 20.51 -34.19
CA GLY A 161 19.43 19.20 -34.47
C GLY A 161 20.94 19.21 -34.71
N SER A 162 21.57 18.07 -34.43
CA SER A 162 22.68 17.42 -35.16
C SER A 162 23.12 16.16 -34.41
N ARG A 163 23.27 15.05 -35.11
CA ARG A 163 23.91 13.78 -34.70
C ARG A 163 24.91 13.40 -35.81
N PRO A 164 25.84 12.45 -35.61
CA PRO A 164 26.48 11.97 -34.37
C PRO A 164 28.03 11.90 -34.51
N ASP A 165 28.74 11.63 -33.39
CA ASP A 165 29.91 10.74 -33.29
C ASP A 165 30.97 11.22 -32.29
N ALA A 166 31.03 10.54 -31.14
CA ALA A 166 32.24 10.06 -30.46
C ALA A 166 31.83 9.26 -29.21
N GLY A 167 32.51 8.13 -28.99
CA GLY A 167 32.17 7.08 -28.03
C GLY A 167 32.33 7.41 -26.53
N PRO A 168 32.19 6.38 -25.66
CA PRO A 168 31.65 6.53 -24.32
C PRO A 168 32.74 6.68 -23.25
N SER A 169 32.68 7.74 -22.46
CA SER A 169 33.29 7.77 -21.12
C SER A 169 32.78 8.96 -20.32
N SER A 170 31.73 8.76 -19.55
CA SER A 170 31.56 9.53 -18.31
C SER A 170 30.83 8.67 -17.29
N SER A 171 31.59 8.14 -16.33
CA SER A 171 31.06 7.61 -15.09
C SER A 171 30.27 8.73 -14.40
N LYS A 172 28.95 8.74 -14.57
CA LYS A 172 28.06 9.67 -13.85
C LYS A 172 28.27 9.43 -12.36
N ARG A 173 28.95 10.36 -11.69
CA ARG A 173 29.25 10.30 -10.25
C ARG A 173 27.92 10.23 -9.50
N ALA A 174 27.72 9.17 -8.71
CA ALA A 174 26.47 8.95 -7.97
C ALA A 174 26.14 10.16 -7.09
N VAL A 175 24.95 10.73 -7.25
CA VAL A 175 24.46 11.82 -6.40
C VAL A 175 24.20 11.23 -5.01
N ARG A 176 24.99 11.64 -4.02
CA ARG A 176 24.87 11.19 -2.64
C ARG A 176 24.11 12.23 -1.81
N LYS A 177 23.10 11.81 -1.05
CA LYS A 177 22.37 12.65 -0.10
C LYS A 177 22.65 12.19 1.31
N GLU A 178 22.92 13.12 2.22
CA GLU A 178 23.05 12.82 3.64
C GLU A 178 21.67 12.72 4.29
N ILE A 179 21.44 11.63 5.01
CA ILE A 179 20.34 11.52 5.97
C ILE A 179 20.94 11.64 7.37
N ALA A 180 20.48 12.63 8.12
CA ALA A 180 20.92 12.89 9.49
C ALA A 180 19.73 12.78 10.45
N CYS A 181 19.92 12.04 11.54
CA CYS A 181 18.96 11.97 12.63
C CYS A 181 18.90 13.33 13.34
N PRO A 182 17.72 13.97 13.44
CA PRO A 182 17.58 15.27 14.10
C PRO A 182 17.83 15.19 15.61
N HIS A 183 17.66 14.01 16.22
CA HIS A 183 17.76 13.83 17.68
C HIS A 183 19.19 13.71 18.21
N CYS A 184 20.11 13.10 17.45
CA CYS A 184 21.46 12.79 17.94
C CYS A 184 22.59 13.09 16.94
N GLY A 185 22.24 13.66 15.78
CA GLY A 185 23.19 14.01 14.72
C GLY A 185 23.77 12.83 13.96
N PHE A 186 23.40 11.59 14.27
CA PHE A 186 23.88 10.41 13.52
C PHE A 186 23.50 10.53 12.05
N SER A 187 24.47 10.46 11.14
CA SER A 187 24.23 10.61 9.71
C SER A 187 24.92 9.54 8.85
N ARG A 188 24.34 9.32 7.66
CA ARG A 188 24.87 8.45 6.61
C ARG A 188 24.63 9.06 5.23
N LEU A 189 25.59 8.85 4.34
CA LEU A 189 25.46 9.19 2.92
C LEU A 189 24.78 8.06 2.18
N ILE A 190 23.80 8.40 1.34
CA ILE A 190 22.98 7.45 0.60
C ILE A 190 23.05 7.74 -0.88
N ASP A 191 23.13 6.66 -1.67
CA ASP A 191 23.11 6.69 -3.13
C ASP A 191 21.67 6.84 -3.64
N VAL A 192 21.28 8.07 -3.97
CA VAL A 192 19.92 8.42 -4.41
C VAL A 192 19.63 7.88 -5.82
N GLU A 193 20.63 7.84 -6.69
CA GLU A 193 20.47 7.34 -8.05
C GLU A 193 20.32 5.81 -8.05
N GLY A 194 21.10 5.13 -7.21
CA GLY A 194 20.92 3.71 -6.94
C GLY A 194 19.51 3.38 -6.41
N GLN A 195 18.98 4.23 -5.52
CA GLN A 195 17.62 4.08 -4.98
C GLN A 195 16.57 4.17 -6.08
N ARG A 196 16.63 5.22 -6.90
CA ARG A 196 15.71 5.40 -8.03
C ARG A 196 15.79 4.22 -9.02
N SER A 197 16.99 3.71 -9.28
CA SER A 197 17.21 2.56 -10.17
C SER A 197 16.61 1.28 -9.59
N ALA A 198 16.79 1.01 -8.29
CA ALA A 198 16.21 -0.15 -7.61
C ALA A 198 14.67 -0.12 -7.66
N ILE A 199 14.06 1.02 -7.33
CA ILE A 199 12.60 1.23 -7.41
C ILE A 199 12.09 1.02 -8.82
N LYS A 200 12.76 1.59 -9.82
CA LYS A 200 12.36 1.47 -11.22
C LYS A 200 12.41 0.02 -11.69
N LYS A 201 13.44 -0.74 -11.28
CA LYS A 201 13.60 -2.16 -11.60
C LYS A 201 12.57 -3.05 -10.91
N SER A 202 12.14 -2.70 -9.69
CA SER A 202 11.20 -3.51 -8.92
C SER A 202 9.73 -3.26 -9.25
N GLY A 203 9.35 -2.04 -9.66
CA GLY A 203 7.94 -1.62 -9.62
C GLY A 203 7.28 -1.18 -10.94
N LYS A 204 8.01 -0.77 -11.98
CA LYS A 204 7.36 -0.20 -13.19
C LYS A 204 7.30 -1.12 -14.42
N ALA A 205 7.96 -2.28 -14.39
CA ALA A 205 8.09 -3.15 -15.56
C ALA A 205 7.43 -4.53 -15.41
N LEU A 206 6.84 -4.84 -14.25
CA LEU A 206 6.25 -6.15 -13.99
C LEU A 206 4.82 -5.94 -13.49
N ASP A 207 3.89 -6.64 -14.15
CA ASP A 207 2.51 -6.75 -13.73
C ASP A 207 2.41 -7.93 -12.74
N PRO A 208 2.21 -7.68 -11.43
CA PRO A 208 2.15 -8.74 -10.44
C PRO A 208 0.99 -9.71 -10.69
N ALA A 209 -0.06 -9.30 -11.42
CA ALA A 209 -1.16 -10.17 -11.80
C ALA A 209 -0.76 -11.16 -12.91
N LYS A 210 0.21 -10.81 -13.76
CA LYS A 210 0.69 -11.68 -14.86
C LYS A 210 1.87 -12.55 -14.46
N GLU A 211 2.84 -11.98 -13.73
CA GLU A 211 4.10 -12.66 -13.40
C GLU A 211 4.41 -12.59 -11.89
N PRO A 212 3.54 -13.15 -11.03
CA PRO A 212 3.64 -12.97 -9.59
C PRO A 212 4.98 -13.48 -9.02
N ALA A 213 5.51 -14.60 -9.52
CA ALA A 213 6.78 -15.17 -9.05
C ALA A 213 7.99 -14.27 -9.38
N LYS A 214 7.97 -13.60 -10.54
CA LYS A 214 9.01 -12.64 -10.92
C LYS A 214 8.87 -11.37 -10.09
N ALA A 215 7.65 -10.84 -9.95
CA ALA A 215 7.39 -9.66 -9.14
C ALA A 215 7.91 -9.81 -7.71
N ALA A 216 7.64 -10.95 -7.07
CA ALA A 216 8.14 -11.22 -5.73
C ALA A 216 9.68 -11.33 -5.65
N TYR A 217 10.33 -11.94 -6.64
CA TYR A 217 11.79 -12.01 -6.71
C TYR A 217 12.43 -10.62 -6.81
N TYR A 218 11.92 -9.75 -7.68
CA TYR A 218 12.45 -8.39 -7.80
C TYR A 218 12.13 -7.53 -6.58
N ALA A 219 10.99 -7.76 -5.93
CA ALA A 219 10.66 -7.10 -4.68
C ALA A 219 11.65 -7.46 -3.56
N GLU A 220 12.00 -8.74 -3.43
CA GLU A 220 13.02 -9.22 -2.48
C GLU A 220 14.39 -8.58 -2.76
N LYS A 221 14.83 -8.57 -4.02
CA LYS A 221 16.12 -7.95 -4.40
C LYS A 221 16.15 -6.44 -4.19
N ALA A 222 15.03 -5.76 -4.38
CA ALA A 222 14.94 -4.34 -4.04
C ALA A 222 15.03 -4.12 -2.52
N MET A 223 14.32 -4.92 -1.71
CA MET A 223 14.39 -4.81 -0.25
C MET A 223 15.81 -5.09 0.27
N GLU A 224 16.50 -6.13 -0.23
CA GLU A 224 17.90 -6.39 0.09
C GLU A 224 18.79 -5.17 -0.24
N TRP A 225 18.59 -4.57 -1.42
CA TRP A 225 19.31 -3.37 -1.82
C TRP A 225 19.06 -2.21 -0.85
N PHE A 226 17.79 -1.94 -0.52
CA PHE A 226 17.41 -0.88 0.42
C PHE A 226 18.04 -1.09 1.79
N GLN A 227 17.95 -2.32 2.32
CA GLN A 227 18.56 -2.66 3.59
C GLN A 227 20.09 -2.47 3.55
N SER A 228 20.75 -2.85 2.46
CA SER A 228 22.21 -2.70 2.33
C SER A 228 22.69 -1.25 2.27
N LYS A 229 21.90 -0.35 1.66
CA LYS A 229 22.28 1.05 1.43
C LYS A 229 21.81 2.02 2.51
N LEU A 230 20.73 1.67 3.22
CA LEU A 230 20.20 2.46 4.33
C LEU A 230 20.53 1.87 5.69
N SER A 231 21.21 0.72 5.77
CA SER A 231 21.84 0.25 7.00
C SER A 231 22.76 1.34 7.57
N PRO A 232 22.62 1.70 8.86
CA PRO A 232 21.95 0.94 9.91
C PRO A 232 20.55 1.44 10.29
N PHE A 233 19.90 2.28 9.48
CA PHE A 233 18.52 2.71 9.75
C PHE A 233 17.53 1.53 9.61
N THR A 234 16.52 1.50 10.48
CA THR A 234 15.39 0.57 10.35
C THR A 234 14.19 1.30 9.74
N PHE A 235 13.55 0.69 8.75
CA PHE A 235 12.36 1.26 8.12
C PHE A 235 11.11 1.05 8.97
N GLY A 236 10.25 2.07 9.00
CA GLY A 236 8.90 1.91 9.53
C GLY A 236 8.08 0.88 8.74
N PRO A 237 7.01 0.33 9.32
CA PRO A 237 6.08 -0.55 8.63
C PRO A 237 5.49 0.12 7.37
N GLY A 238 5.08 1.39 7.48
CA GLY A 238 4.52 2.18 6.38
C GLY A 238 5.53 2.81 5.39
N PHE A 239 6.84 2.59 5.57
CA PHE A 239 7.86 3.32 4.81
C PHE A 239 7.77 3.07 3.30
N TYR A 240 7.70 4.14 2.51
CA TYR A 240 7.69 4.08 1.06
C TYR A 240 9.12 3.95 0.50
N PRO A 241 9.38 3.03 -0.46
CA PRO A 241 8.46 2.10 -1.11
C PRO A 241 8.48 0.68 -0.51
N ILE A 242 9.06 0.50 0.68
CA ILE A 242 9.24 -0.81 1.31
C ILE A 242 7.92 -1.50 1.59
N LEU A 243 6.87 -0.76 1.98
CA LEU A 243 5.53 -1.33 2.17
C LEU A 243 5.02 -2.03 0.91
N ASP A 244 5.13 -1.40 -0.26
CA ASP A 244 4.68 -1.97 -1.52
C ASP A 244 5.54 -3.18 -1.93
N LEU A 245 6.85 -3.13 -1.70
CA LEU A 245 7.73 -4.27 -1.95
C LEU A 245 7.38 -5.46 -1.04
N ARG A 246 7.05 -5.24 0.23
CA ARG A 246 6.56 -6.29 1.14
C ARG A 246 5.25 -6.88 0.61
N ARG A 247 4.30 -6.04 0.19
CA ARG A 247 3.02 -6.48 -0.41
C ARG A 247 3.22 -7.29 -1.69
N MET A 248 4.15 -6.90 -2.55
CA MET A 248 4.52 -7.67 -3.75
C MET A 248 5.19 -9.01 -3.39
N ARG A 249 6.10 -9.02 -2.41
CA ARG A 249 6.73 -10.27 -1.93
C ARG A 249 5.70 -11.23 -1.34
N MET A 250 4.69 -10.73 -0.64
CA MET A 250 3.65 -11.54 -0.01
C MET A 250 2.98 -12.52 -0.98
N ALA A 251 2.81 -12.14 -2.25
CA ALA A 251 2.28 -13.02 -3.29
C ALA A 251 3.11 -14.32 -3.45
N SER A 252 4.43 -14.30 -3.22
CA SER A 252 5.27 -15.50 -3.29
C SER A 252 4.90 -16.58 -2.27
N TYR A 253 4.34 -16.20 -1.13
CA TYR A 253 3.91 -17.17 -0.12
C TYR A 253 2.73 -18.01 -0.61
N LEU A 254 1.94 -17.51 -1.54
CA LEU A 254 0.84 -18.27 -2.16
C LEU A 254 1.33 -19.22 -3.26
N MET A 255 2.58 -19.10 -3.72
CA MET A 255 3.10 -19.85 -4.88
C MET A 255 4.18 -20.89 -4.54
N ARG A 256 4.95 -20.71 -3.45
CA ARG A 256 6.12 -21.56 -3.14
C ARG A 256 5.87 -22.41 -1.91
N SER A 257 5.73 -23.71 -2.13
CA SER A 257 5.62 -24.76 -1.11
C SER A 257 6.95 -24.94 -0.36
N GLN A 258 7.22 -24.16 0.69
CA GLN A 258 8.34 -24.42 1.61
C GLN A 258 8.02 -24.07 3.07
N LYS A 259 8.13 -25.06 3.96
CA LYS A 259 7.92 -24.91 5.42
C LYS A 259 8.88 -23.91 6.07
N SER A 260 10.09 -23.70 5.53
CA SER A 260 11.07 -22.72 6.03
C SER A 260 10.61 -21.27 5.95
N ASN A 261 9.58 -20.98 5.14
CA ASN A 261 9.13 -19.61 4.88
C ASN A 261 8.01 -19.15 5.84
N LEU A 262 7.51 -20.01 6.71
CA LEU A 262 6.34 -19.74 7.58
C LEU A 262 6.59 -18.63 8.61
N SER A 263 7.75 -18.63 9.28
CA SER A 263 8.11 -17.61 10.26
C SER A 263 8.33 -16.24 9.61
N GLN A 264 9.01 -16.23 8.45
CA GLN A 264 9.20 -15.02 7.66
C GLN A 264 7.88 -14.48 7.14
N ALA A 265 6.99 -15.34 6.63
CA ALA A 265 5.65 -14.95 6.19
C ALA A 265 4.85 -14.32 7.33
N THR A 266 4.89 -14.91 8.53
CA THR A 266 4.20 -14.38 9.72
C THR A 266 4.70 -12.98 10.09
N SER A 267 6.03 -12.78 10.13
CA SER A 267 6.62 -11.47 10.39
C SER A 267 6.27 -10.45 9.30
N ASP A 268 6.26 -10.88 8.04
CA ASP A 268 5.95 -10.03 6.90
C ASP A 268 4.50 -9.55 6.92
N VAL A 269 3.55 -10.45 7.11
CA VAL A 269 2.11 -10.09 7.13
C VAL A 269 1.80 -9.12 8.26
N GLN A 270 2.47 -9.25 9.41
CA GLN A 270 2.33 -8.30 10.52
C GLN A 270 2.87 -6.91 10.13
N GLN A 271 4.08 -6.83 9.57
CA GLN A 271 4.64 -5.55 9.12
C GLN A 271 3.81 -4.90 7.99
N ILE A 272 3.28 -5.71 7.08
CA ILE A 272 2.39 -5.25 6.01
C ILE A 272 1.11 -4.68 6.61
N LEU A 273 0.45 -5.42 7.51
CA LEU A 273 -0.81 -4.99 8.12
C LEU A 273 -0.63 -3.67 8.90
N THR A 274 0.42 -3.59 9.73
CA THR A 274 0.74 -2.34 10.44
C THR A 274 0.99 -1.20 9.46
N GLY A 275 1.78 -1.43 8.41
CA GLY A 275 2.10 -0.39 7.43
C GLY A 275 0.87 0.11 6.65
N VAL A 276 -0.01 -0.78 6.19
CA VAL A 276 -1.24 -0.35 5.49
C VAL A 276 -2.20 0.39 6.42
N HIS A 277 -2.29 0.01 7.70
CA HIS A 277 -3.10 0.74 8.68
C HIS A 277 -2.52 2.13 9.00
N GLU A 278 -1.20 2.25 9.14
CA GLU A 278 -0.53 3.54 9.36
C GLU A 278 -0.70 4.49 8.16
N VAL A 279 -0.65 3.96 6.94
CA VAL A 279 -0.72 4.76 5.71
C VAL A 279 -2.16 5.08 5.29
N TYR A 280 -3.03 4.08 5.27
CA TYR A 280 -4.38 4.20 4.73
C TYR A 280 -5.48 4.28 5.79
N GLY A 281 -5.23 3.72 6.98
CA GLY A 281 -6.24 3.53 8.02
C GLY A 281 -7.00 2.22 7.89
N VAL A 282 -7.55 1.76 9.02
CA VAL A 282 -8.42 0.58 9.11
C VAL A 282 -9.68 0.82 8.26
N GLY A 283 -10.08 -0.18 7.46
CA GLY A 283 -11.25 -0.08 6.62
C GLY A 283 -11.07 0.72 5.32
N HIS A 284 -9.90 1.33 5.05
CA HIS A 284 -9.63 1.83 3.71
C HIS A 284 -9.56 0.65 2.71
N PRO A 285 -10.10 0.75 1.47
CA PRO A 285 -10.12 -0.37 0.51
C PRO A 285 -8.76 -1.04 0.29
N SER A 286 -7.67 -0.25 0.19
CA SER A 286 -6.30 -0.78 0.09
C SER A 286 -5.88 -1.59 1.33
N SER A 287 -6.35 -1.22 2.52
CA SER A 287 -6.16 -2.01 3.75
C SER A 287 -6.97 -3.31 3.69
N VAL A 288 -8.27 -3.21 3.38
CA VAL A 288 -9.19 -4.35 3.29
C VAL A 288 -8.66 -5.42 2.34
N VAL A 289 -8.29 -5.03 1.10
CA VAL A 289 -7.77 -5.97 0.11
C VAL A 289 -6.49 -6.61 0.60
N THR A 290 -5.56 -5.82 1.13
CA THR A 290 -4.31 -6.35 1.70
C THR A 290 -4.58 -7.36 2.82
N ARG A 291 -5.55 -7.07 3.69
CA ARG A 291 -5.95 -7.96 4.78
C ARG A 291 -6.61 -9.23 4.30
N SER A 292 -7.41 -9.17 3.23
CA SER A 292 -7.98 -10.35 2.59
C SER A 292 -6.88 -11.27 2.01
N VAL A 293 -5.83 -10.71 1.42
CA VAL A 293 -4.67 -11.47 0.94
C VAL A 293 -3.87 -12.06 2.10
N ILE A 294 -3.70 -11.34 3.21
CA ILE A 294 -3.09 -11.90 4.43
C ILE A 294 -3.86 -13.12 4.92
N ALA A 295 -5.21 -13.07 4.94
CA ALA A 295 -6.02 -14.23 5.30
C ALA A 295 -5.82 -15.41 4.34
N GLN A 296 -5.65 -15.16 3.03
CA GLN A 296 -5.29 -16.21 2.06
C GLN A 296 -3.91 -16.82 2.35
N VAL A 297 -2.92 -15.99 2.75
CA VAL A 297 -1.60 -16.49 3.18
C VAL A 297 -1.76 -17.41 4.38
N TYR A 298 -2.51 -17.03 5.41
CA TYR A 298 -2.80 -17.92 6.54
C TYR A 298 -3.49 -19.22 6.11
N GLY A 299 -4.42 -19.15 5.14
CA GLY A 299 -5.07 -20.33 4.58
C GLY A 299 -4.08 -21.29 3.92
N TYR A 300 -3.14 -20.74 3.14
CA TYR A 300 -2.06 -21.50 2.53
C TYR A 300 -1.10 -22.09 3.58
N MET A 301 -0.80 -21.35 4.65
CA MET A 301 0.01 -21.83 5.76
C MET A 301 -0.65 -23.03 6.45
N CYS A 302 -1.98 -23.00 6.66
CA CYS A 302 -2.73 -24.14 7.19
C CYS A 302 -2.58 -25.35 6.25
N ALA A 303 -2.84 -25.17 4.94
CA ALA A 303 -2.71 -26.24 3.96
C ALA A 303 -1.29 -26.82 3.85
N SER A 304 -0.25 -26.02 4.08
CA SER A 304 1.16 -26.47 4.01
C SER A 304 1.60 -27.28 5.25
N THR A 305 0.83 -27.23 6.33
CA THR A 305 1.09 -27.99 7.56
C THR A 305 0.33 -29.30 7.65
N VAL A 306 -0.74 -29.45 6.86
CA VAL A 306 -1.57 -30.66 6.79
C VAL A 306 -1.18 -31.43 5.53
N ASP A 307 -0.74 -32.68 5.66
CA ASP A 307 -0.59 -33.55 4.49
C ASP A 307 -2.00 -33.84 3.94
N ALA A 308 -2.31 -33.30 2.76
CA ALA A 308 -3.65 -33.28 2.16
C ALA A 308 -4.34 -34.65 2.03
N GLU A 309 -3.56 -35.74 2.09
CA GLU A 309 -4.04 -37.11 1.94
C GLU A 309 -4.13 -37.90 3.26
N THR A 310 -3.62 -37.37 4.37
CA THR A 310 -3.60 -38.08 5.66
C THR A 310 -4.35 -37.30 6.71
N LYS A 311 -5.44 -37.87 7.24
CA LYS A 311 -6.11 -37.31 8.41
C LYS A 311 -5.13 -37.27 9.59
N PRO A 312 -5.08 -36.19 10.37
CA PRO A 312 -4.19 -36.10 11.53
C PRO A 312 -4.49 -37.26 12.49
N THR A 313 -3.47 -38.07 12.77
CA THR A 313 -3.64 -39.36 13.48
C THR A 313 -3.38 -39.27 14.99
N ASN A 314 -2.68 -38.23 15.46
CA ASN A 314 -2.39 -38.05 16.88
C ASN A 314 -2.94 -36.72 17.43
N ALA A 315 -3.31 -36.73 18.71
CA ALA A 315 -3.93 -35.59 19.38
C ALA A 315 -3.06 -34.32 19.38
N ARG A 316 -1.72 -34.45 19.32
CA ARG A 316 -0.81 -33.30 19.26
C ARG A 316 -0.91 -32.57 17.92
N GLN A 317 -0.96 -33.33 16.82
CA GLN A 317 -1.13 -32.77 15.48
C GLN A 317 -2.51 -32.13 15.32
N ILE A 318 -3.57 -32.78 15.79
CA ILE A 318 -4.94 -32.24 15.75
C ILE A 318 -5.01 -30.89 16.49
N LYS A 319 -4.38 -30.78 17.68
CA LYS A 319 -4.33 -29.51 18.44
C LYS A 319 -3.60 -28.40 17.69
N LEU A 320 -2.49 -28.72 17.02
CA LEU A 320 -1.73 -27.74 16.24
C LEU A 320 -2.53 -27.24 15.04
N GLU A 321 -3.13 -28.15 14.28
CA GLU A 321 -3.96 -27.80 13.12
C GLU A 321 -5.17 -26.97 13.56
N LEU A 322 -5.85 -27.37 14.64
CA LEU A 322 -6.97 -26.63 15.20
C LEU A 322 -6.58 -25.18 15.53
N GLN A 323 -5.43 -24.98 16.18
CA GLN A 323 -4.93 -23.64 16.50
C GLN A 323 -4.64 -22.81 15.24
N LEU A 324 -4.11 -23.42 14.17
CA LEU A 324 -3.85 -22.73 12.90
C LEU A 324 -5.15 -22.29 12.24
N PHE A 325 -6.15 -23.16 12.17
CA PHE A 325 -7.46 -22.83 11.59
C PHE A 325 -8.23 -21.80 12.43
N GLU A 326 -8.12 -21.84 13.77
CA GLU A 326 -8.70 -20.80 14.65
C GLU A 326 -8.05 -19.43 14.40
N ASN A 327 -6.73 -19.38 14.23
CA ASN A 327 -6.02 -18.15 13.84
C ASN A 327 -6.43 -17.64 12.45
N LEU A 328 -6.59 -18.54 11.48
CA LEU A 328 -7.10 -18.21 10.14
C LEU A 328 -8.50 -17.60 10.22
N ARG A 329 -9.42 -18.22 10.97
CA ARG A 329 -10.79 -17.73 11.17
C ARG A 329 -10.78 -16.33 11.79
N ALA A 330 -9.95 -16.09 12.80
CA ALA A 330 -9.84 -14.77 13.42
C ALA A 330 -9.37 -13.70 12.42
N ASN A 331 -8.40 -14.03 11.55
CA ASN A 331 -7.94 -13.13 10.50
C ASN A 331 -9.01 -12.87 9.43
N GLN A 332 -9.74 -13.90 8.99
CA GLN A 332 -10.83 -13.76 8.03
C GLN A 332 -12.00 -12.95 8.58
N ALA A 333 -12.41 -13.19 9.82
CA ALA A 333 -13.50 -12.47 10.48
C ALA A 333 -13.19 -10.97 10.54
N ALA A 334 -11.97 -10.64 10.94
CA ALA A 334 -11.58 -9.26 11.04
C ALA A 334 -11.37 -8.61 9.64
N ALA A 335 -10.93 -9.37 8.63
CA ALA A 335 -10.94 -8.91 7.23
C ALA A 335 -12.37 -8.62 6.73
N LEU A 336 -13.36 -9.41 7.13
CA LEU A 336 -14.78 -9.18 6.81
C LEU A 336 -15.31 -7.92 7.50
N ASP A 337 -14.94 -7.68 8.76
CA ASP A 337 -15.32 -6.47 9.48
C ASP A 337 -14.74 -5.21 8.83
N GLU A 338 -13.48 -5.25 8.41
CA GLU A 338 -12.91 -4.14 7.62
C GLU A 338 -13.56 -4.00 6.24
N ALA A 339 -13.95 -5.10 5.58
CA ALA A 339 -14.66 -5.03 4.31
C ALA A 339 -16.02 -4.34 4.43
N ARG A 340 -16.73 -4.52 5.55
CA ARG A 340 -17.97 -3.80 5.85
C ARG A 340 -17.77 -2.30 6.01
N ILE A 341 -16.57 -1.86 6.39
CA ILE A 341 -16.19 -0.44 6.44
C ILE A 341 -15.84 0.02 5.01
N GLY A 342 -14.84 -0.60 4.38
CA GLY A 342 -14.27 -0.08 3.12
C GLY A 342 -15.11 -0.26 1.87
N PHE A 343 -15.97 -1.27 1.84
CA PHE A 343 -16.89 -1.54 0.73
C PHE A 343 -18.36 -1.40 1.14
N GLY A 344 -18.61 -0.98 2.38
CA GLY A 344 -19.93 -0.69 2.93
C GLY A 344 -20.67 -1.90 3.48
N ALA A 345 -21.65 -1.65 4.33
CA ALA A 345 -22.43 -2.70 4.99
C ALA A 345 -23.35 -3.47 4.05
N VAL A 346 -23.72 -2.89 2.90
CA VAL A 346 -24.58 -3.55 1.91
C VAL A 346 -23.90 -4.81 1.38
N HIS A 347 -24.60 -5.94 1.49
CA HIS A 347 -24.07 -7.28 1.23
C HIS A 347 -22.78 -7.62 2.01
N GLY A 348 -22.54 -6.98 3.15
CA GLY A 348 -21.43 -7.29 4.06
C GLY A 348 -20.05 -6.97 3.50
N GLY A 349 -19.87 -5.87 2.78
CA GLY A 349 -18.62 -5.50 2.10
C GLY A 349 -18.61 -5.83 0.61
N GLY A 350 -19.78 -5.84 -0.03
CA GLY A 350 -19.93 -6.15 -1.45
C GLY A 350 -19.49 -7.57 -1.82
N ARG A 351 -19.00 -7.74 -3.05
CA ARG A 351 -18.57 -9.05 -3.58
C ARG A 351 -17.33 -9.58 -2.86
N LEU A 352 -16.39 -8.72 -2.47
CA LEU A 352 -15.22 -9.12 -1.67
C LEU A 352 -15.67 -9.67 -0.30
N GLY A 353 -16.54 -8.94 0.40
CA GLY A 353 -17.08 -9.37 1.68
C GLY A 353 -17.77 -10.73 1.62
N ARG A 354 -18.61 -10.97 0.59
CA ARG A 354 -19.24 -12.29 0.37
C ARG A 354 -18.22 -13.39 0.09
N SER A 355 -17.15 -13.10 -0.64
CA SER A 355 -16.07 -14.06 -0.88
C SER A 355 -15.36 -14.44 0.43
N ILE A 356 -15.07 -13.46 1.30
CA ILE A 356 -14.47 -13.70 2.62
C ILE A 356 -15.44 -14.51 3.49
N ALA A 357 -16.72 -14.14 3.54
CA ALA A 357 -17.74 -14.86 4.32
C ALA A 357 -17.85 -16.34 3.93
N ARG A 358 -17.87 -16.64 2.62
CA ARG A 358 -17.84 -18.04 2.14
C ARG A 358 -16.56 -18.76 2.57
N SER A 359 -15.42 -18.08 2.58
CA SER A 359 -14.17 -18.67 3.06
C SER A 359 -14.22 -18.99 4.56
N ILE A 360 -14.89 -18.16 5.37
CA ILE A 360 -15.09 -18.40 6.80
C ILE A 360 -15.94 -19.66 7.01
N GLU A 361 -17.02 -19.84 6.26
CA GLU A 361 -17.86 -21.04 6.37
C GLU A 361 -17.06 -22.33 6.12
N LEU A 362 -16.14 -22.32 5.15
CA LEU A 362 -15.26 -23.46 4.88
C LEU A 362 -14.27 -23.69 6.05
N THR A 363 -13.64 -22.63 6.53
CA THR A 363 -12.73 -22.69 7.69
C THR A 363 -13.43 -23.19 8.95
N GLU A 364 -14.68 -22.80 9.19
CA GLU A 364 -15.47 -23.27 10.34
C GLU A 364 -15.80 -24.76 10.27
N ARG A 365 -16.09 -25.29 9.07
CA ARG A 365 -16.31 -26.74 8.88
C ARG A 365 -15.06 -27.54 9.25
N GLU A 366 -13.87 -27.06 8.88
CA GLU A 366 -12.60 -27.71 9.24
C GLU A 366 -12.36 -27.66 10.76
N ILE A 367 -12.62 -26.53 11.41
CA ILE A 367 -12.52 -26.40 12.87
C ILE A 367 -13.44 -27.41 13.58
N ILE A 368 -14.69 -27.56 13.10
CA ILE A 368 -15.65 -28.52 13.67
C ILE A 368 -15.15 -29.95 13.48
N ALA A 369 -14.64 -30.29 12.30
CA ALA A 369 -14.07 -31.62 12.02
C ALA A 369 -12.88 -31.94 12.93
N LEU A 370 -11.94 -31.01 13.09
CA LEU A 370 -10.77 -31.17 13.98
C LEU A 370 -11.17 -31.32 15.44
N ARG A 371 -12.16 -30.57 15.93
CA ARG A 371 -12.69 -30.71 17.30
C ARG A 371 -13.32 -32.08 17.54
N SER A 372 -14.06 -32.60 16.56
CA SER A 372 -14.65 -33.95 16.63
C SER A 372 -13.56 -35.04 16.71
N LEU A 373 -12.52 -34.94 15.86
CA LEU A 373 -11.38 -35.86 15.88
C LEU A 373 -10.60 -35.81 17.22
N LEU A 374 -10.48 -34.62 17.81
CA LEU A 374 -9.82 -34.46 19.10
C LEU A 374 -10.61 -35.13 20.24
N GLN A 375 -11.94 -35.08 20.17
CA GLN A 375 -12.82 -35.75 21.14
C GLN A 375 -12.72 -37.27 21.00
N SER A 376 -12.74 -37.80 19.78
CA SER A 376 -12.64 -39.25 19.53
C SER A 376 -11.27 -39.85 19.81
N SER A 377 -10.21 -39.02 19.89
CA SER A 377 -8.86 -39.49 20.25
C SER A 377 -8.57 -39.43 21.75
N ALA A 378 -9.49 -38.86 22.55
CA ALA A 378 -9.41 -38.80 24.00
C ALA A 378 -10.22 -39.91 24.71
N THR A 379 -11.09 -40.60 23.96
CA THR A 379 -11.82 -41.82 24.36
C THR A 379 -11.07 -43.06 23.92
#